data_AF-A0A353U1D9-F1
#
_entry.id   AF-A0A353U1D9-F1
#
_cell.length_a   1.000
_cell.length_b   1.000
_cell.length_c   1.000
_cell.angle_alpha   90.00
_cell.angle_beta   90.00
_cell.angle_gamma   90.00
#
_symmetry.space_group_name_H-M   'P 1'
#
loop_
_entity.id
_entity.type
_entity.pdbx_description
1 polymer ?
#
loop_
_entity_poly.entity_id
_entity_poly.type
_entity_poly.pdbx_seq_one_letter_code
_entity_poly.pdbx_strand_id
1 'polypeptide(L)'
;MDNSLLNKLEHIRLRFEEIGTQITDPEVISDTKRYIKLNKEYKDLEDLVGVSKEYKNLLENISNTRHMLKDEKDEEMREMAKAELDEMEDKLPELEEE
;
A
#
# COMPACT_ATOMS: atom_id res chain seq x y z
N MET A 1 -11.82 11.85 5.40
CA MET A 1 -10.54 11.32 4.91
C MET A 1 -10.89 10.32 3.83
N ASP A 2 -10.29 10.46 2.65
CA ASP A 2 -10.79 9.91 1.39
C ASP A 2 -10.84 8.38 1.37
N ASN A 3 -12.00 7.83 1.74
CA ASN A 3 -12.38 6.44 1.46
C ASN A 3 -12.24 6.10 -0.04
N SER A 4 -12.20 7.10 -0.93
CA SER A 4 -12.06 6.90 -2.37
C SER A 4 -10.69 6.30 -2.77
N LEU A 5 -9.59 6.77 -2.18
CA LEU A 5 -8.25 6.27 -2.53
C LEU A 5 -8.05 4.84 -2.01
N LEU A 6 -8.37 4.59 -0.75
CA LEU A 6 -8.31 3.25 -0.17
C LEU A 6 -9.19 2.24 -0.92
N ASN A 7 -10.39 2.65 -1.35
CA ASN A 7 -11.24 1.80 -2.19
C ASN A 7 -10.61 1.52 -3.56
N LYS A 8 -9.99 2.51 -4.20
CA LYS A 8 -9.27 2.30 -5.48
C LYS A 8 -8.11 1.32 -5.30
N LEU A 9 -7.30 1.49 -4.27
CA LEU A 9 -6.19 0.59 -3.94
C LEU A 9 -6.69 -0.83 -3.66
N GLU A 10 -7.84 -0.97 -3.00
CA GLU A 10 -8.46 -2.27 -2.78
C GLU A 10 -8.94 -2.91 -4.08
N HIS A 11 -9.55 -2.15 -4.99
CA HIS A 11 -9.90 -2.65 -6.32
C HIS A 11 -8.66 -3.10 -7.12
N ILE A 12 -7.57 -2.34 -7.05
CA ILE A 12 -6.28 -2.69 -7.67
C ILE A 12 -5.75 -4.00 -7.10
N ARG A 13 -5.76 -4.15 -5.76
CA ARG A 13 -5.35 -5.38 -5.07
C ARG A 13 -6.17 -6.58 -5.53
N LEU A 14 -7.49 -6.46 -5.58
CA LEU A 14 -8.38 -7.53 -6.03
C LEU A 14 -8.09 -7.93 -7.49
N ARG A 15 -7.84 -6.93 -8.36
CA ARG A 15 -7.47 -7.17 -9.75
C ARG A 15 -6.12 -7.87 -9.87
N PHE A 16 -5.14 -7.46 -9.07
CA PHE A 16 -3.82 -8.09 -9.01
C PHE A 16 -3.92 -9.57 -8.63
N GLU A 17 -4.70 -9.90 -7.60
CA GLU A 17 -4.95 -11.29 -7.17
C GLU A 17 -5.67 -12.11 -8.25
N GLU A 18 -6.65 -11.51 -8.92
CA GLU A 18 -7.37 -12.13 -10.03
C GLU A 18 -6.43 -12.48 -11.19
N ILE A 19 -5.57 -11.53 -11.61
CA ILE A 19 -4.62 -11.76 -12.70
C ILE A 19 -3.54 -12.75 -12.28
N GLY A 20 -3.03 -12.66 -11.05
CA GLY A 20 -2.10 -13.62 -10.49
C GLY A 20 -2.61 -15.05 -10.56
N THR A 21 -3.92 -15.23 -10.36
CA THR A 21 -4.57 -16.54 -10.56
C THR A 21 -4.63 -16.91 -12.05
N GLN A 22 -5.06 -15.99 -12.92
CA GLN A 22 -5.20 -16.26 -14.36
C GLN A 22 -3.87 -16.58 -15.06
N ILE A 23 -2.75 -15.97 -14.68
CA ILE A 23 -1.44 -16.27 -15.31
C ILE A 23 -0.93 -17.68 -14.97
N THR A 24 -1.48 -18.32 -13.93
CA THR A 24 -1.16 -19.71 -13.56
C THR A 24 -2.06 -20.74 -14.26
N ASP A 25 -3.10 -20.29 -14.96
CA ASP A 25 -4.05 -21.15 -15.66
C ASP A 25 -3.41 -21.77 -16.92
N PRO A 26 -3.37 -23.11 -17.07
CA PRO A 26 -2.86 -23.79 -18.27
C PRO A 26 -3.49 -23.30 -19.57
N GLU A 27 -4.79 -22.95 -19.58
CA GLU A 27 -5.47 -22.44 -20.77
C GLU A 27 -4.88 -21.09 -21.19
N VAL A 28 -4.58 -20.22 -20.21
CA VAL A 28 -3.92 -18.92 -20.46
C VAL A 28 -2.47 -19.11 -20.89
N ILE A 29 -1.72 -20.00 -20.21
CA ILE A 29 -0.31 -20.28 -20.53
C ILE A 29 -0.17 -20.81 -21.97
N SER A 30 -1.13 -21.63 -22.41
CA SER A 30 -1.14 -22.15 -23.79
C SER A 30 -1.44 -21.08 -24.85
N ASP A 31 -2.11 -19.97 -24.48
CA ASP A 31 -2.31 -18.80 -25.34
C ASP A 31 -1.21 -17.76 -25.07
N THR A 32 -0.12 -17.84 -25.85
CA THR A 32 1.04 -16.95 -25.72
C THR A 32 0.68 -15.46 -25.76
N LYS A 33 -0.30 -15.04 -26.57
CA LYS A 33 -0.67 -13.62 -26.67
C LYS A 33 -1.37 -13.16 -25.39
N ARG A 34 -2.30 -13.96 -24.89
CA ARG A 34 -3.04 -13.68 -23.66
C ARG A 34 -2.11 -13.71 -22.45
N TYR A 35 -1.21 -14.70 -22.38
CA TYR A 35 -0.22 -14.82 -21.32
C TYR A 35 0.73 -13.61 -21.24
N ILE A 36 1.25 -13.12 -22.38
CA ILE A 36 2.11 -11.92 -22.42
C ILE A 36 1.34 -10.69 -21.94
N LYS A 37 0.10 -10.51 -22.39
CA LYS A 37 -0.74 -9.38 -21.99
C LYS A 37 -1.00 -9.38 -20.49
N LEU A 38 -1.41 -10.52 -19.93
CA LEU A 38 -1.71 -10.65 -18.51
C LEU A 38 -0.46 -10.53 -17.64
N ASN A 39 0.69 -11.04 -18.08
CA ASN A 39 1.95 -10.83 -17.35
C ASN A 39 2.38 -9.36 -17.33
N LYS A 40 2.13 -8.62 -18.40
CA LYS A 40 2.40 -7.18 -18.41
C LYS A 40 1.49 -6.46 -17.42
N GLU A 41 0.18 -6.73 -17.48
CA GLU A 41 -0.80 -6.16 -16.54
C GLU A 41 -0.47 -6.56 -15.09
N TYR A 42 -0.03 -7.80 -14.84
CA TYR A 42 0.41 -8.26 -13.54
C TYR A 42 1.56 -7.44 -12.98
N LYS A 43 2.61 -7.18 -13.78
CA LYS A 43 3.75 -6.36 -13.37
C LYS A 43 3.36 -4.91 -13.09
N ASP A 44 2.56 -4.33 -13.99
CA ASP A 44 2.08 -2.94 -13.83
C ASP A 44 1.25 -2.80 -12.53
N LEU A 45 0.49 -3.83 -12.15
CA LEU A 45 -0.26 -3.85 -10.89
C LEU A 45 0.59 -4.22 -9.68
N GLU A 46 1.65 -5.03 -9.84
CA GLU A 46 2.57 -5.41 -8.77
C GLU A 46 3.21 -4.16 -8.14
N ASP A 47 3.70 -3.25 -8.98
CA ASP A 47 4.30 -1.98 -8.55
C ASP A 47 3.28 -1.14 -7.77
N LEU A 48 2.06 -1.03 -8.29
CA LEU A 48 0.98 -0.24 -7.68
C LEU A 48 0.48 -0.83 -6.35
N VAL A 49 0.42 -2.16 -6.24
CA VAL A 49 0.12 -2.86 -4.98
C VAL A 49 1.26 -2.68 -3.98
N GLY A 50 2.51 -2.61 -4.44
CA GLY A 50 3.68 -2.26 -3.64
C GLY A 50 3.52 -0.92 -2.95
N VAL A 51 3.30 0.15 -3.73
CA VAL A 51 3.07 1.52 -3.22
C VAL A 51 1.85 1.55 -2.29
N SER A 52 0.75 0.87 -2.66
CA SER A 52 -0.43 0.76 -1.79
C SER A 52 -0.12 0.14 -0.43
N LYS A 53 0.78 -0.85 -0.38
CA LYS A 53 1.15 -1.53 0.86
C LYS A 53 1.99 -0.62 1.74
N GLU A 54 2.91 0.12 1.16
CA GLU A 54 3.71 1.13 1.87
C GLU A 54 2.83 2.22 2.47
N TYR A 55 1.88 2.74 1.69
CA TYR A 55 0.88 3.69 2.16
C TYR A 55 0.05 3.15 3.34
N LYS A 56 -0.47 1.91 3.23
CA LYS A 56 -1.21 1.27 4.33
C LYS A 56 -0.35 1.08 5.58
N ASN A 57 0.91 0.66 5.43
CA ASN A 57 1.83 0.50 6.55
C ASN A 57 2.15 1.85 7.22
N LEU A 58 2.33 2.92 6.43
CA LEU A 58 2.58 4.25 6.96
C LEU A 58 1.39 4.75 7.79
N LEU A 59 0.16 4.58 7.29
CA LEU A 59 -1.06 4.90 8.05
C LEU A 59 -1.16 4.11 9.35
N GLU A 60 -0.82 2.82 9.33
CA GLU A 60 -0.82 1.97 10.53
C GLU A 60 0.24 2.44 11.54
N ASN A 61 1.45 2.77 11.06
CA ASN A 61 2.52 3.30 11.90
C ASN A 61 2.12 4.63 12.56
N ILE A 62 1.56 5.59 11.79
CA ILE A 62 1.03 6.85 12.33
C ILE A 62 -0.01 6.56 13.43
N SER A 63 -0.95 5.66 13.16
CA SER A 63 -1.98 5.28 14.14
C SER A 63 -1.36 4.68 15.42
N ASN A 64 -0.39 3.79 15.27
CA ASN A 64 0.31 3.14 16.38
C ASN A 64 1.13 4.14 17.20
N THR A 65 1.90 5.01 16.55
CA THR A 65 2.70 6.07 17.20
C THR A 65 1.79 7.05 17.93
N ARG A 66 0.67 7.46 17.33
CA ARG A 66 -0.36 8.28 18.01
C ARG A 66 -0.96 7.59 19.22
N HIS A 67 -1.11 6.26 19.19
CA HIS A 67 -1.57 5.50 20.35
C HIS A 67 -0.51 5.46 21.44
N MET A 68 0.75 5.15 21.10
CA MET A 68 1.86 5.14 22.05
C MET A 68 2.03 6.48 22.76
N LEU A 69 1.93 7.59 22.02
CA LEU A 69 2.02 8.95 22.57
C LEU A 69 0.94 9.30 23.61
N LYS A 70 -0.19 8.59 23.64
CA LYS A 70 -1.25 8.80 24.64
C LYS A 70 -0.90 8.20 25.99
N ASP A 71 -0.21 7.06 25.98
CA ASP A 71 0.12 6.30 27.18
C ASP A 71 1.52 6.63 27.71
N GLU A 72 2.38 7.22 26.87
CA GLU A 72 3.72 7.67 27.24
C GLU A 72 3.68 8.89 28.17
N LYS A 73 4.48 8.85 29.23
CA LYS A 73 4.55 9.87 30.30
C LYS A 73 5.90 10.55 30.36
N ASP A 74 6.94 9.94 29.81
CA ASP A 74 8.25 10.54 29.72
C ASP A 74 8.26 11.64 28.65
N GLU A 75 8.62 12.86 29.04
CA GLU A 75 8.53 14.04 28.17
C GLU A 75 9.54 13.98 27.01
N GLU A 76 10.74 13.45 27.26
CA GLU A 76 11.78 13.29 26.24
C GLU A 76 11.37 12.26 25.19
N MET A 77 10.82 11.11 25.63
CA MET A 77 10.30 10.09 24.72
C MET A 77 9.09 10.59 23.92
N ARG A 78 8.24 11.44 24.51
CA ARG A 78 7.10 12.04 23.78
C ARG A 78 7.54 13.04 22.72
N GLU A 79 8.57 13.84 22.98
CA GLU A 79 9.11 14.77 21.99
C GLU A 79 9.72 14.02 20.80
N MET A 80 10.50 12.96 21.07
CA MET A 80 11.05 12.10 20.02
C MET A 80 9.95 11.45 19.16
N ALA A 81 8.96 10.81 19.79
CA ALA A 81 7.88 10.14 19.07
C ALA A 81 6.96 11.11 18.32
N LYS A 82 6.83 12.37 18.78
CA LYS A 82 6.13 13.42 18.02
C LYS A 82 6.89 13.82 16.76
N ALA A 83 8.21 14.01 16.85
CA ALA A 83 9.02 14.33 15.68
C ALA A 83 8.94 13.21 14.63
N GLU A 84 9.00 11.94 15.05
CA GLU A 84 8.81 10.80 14.15
C GLU A 84 7.40 10.77 13.54
N LEU A 85 6.37 11.08 14.34
CA LEU A 85 5.00 11.16 13.84
C LEU A 85 4.83 12.25 12.78
N ASP A 86 5.39 13.43 13.02
CA ASP A 86 5.33 14.56 12.10
C ASP A 86 6.03 14.20 10.77
N GLU A 87 7.22 13.55 10.83
CA GLU A 87 7.90 13.05 9.62
C GLU A 87 7.07 12.02 8.85
N MET A 88 6.34 11.14 9.54
CA MET A 88 5.46 10.16 8.90
C MET A 88 4.24 10.82 8.26
N GLU A 89 3.67 11.83 8.90
CA GLU A 89 2.53 12.60 8.37
C GLU A 89 2.94 13.43 7.14
N ASP A 90 4.16 13.95 7.10
CA ASP A 90 4.71 14.69 5.96
C ASP A 90 4.99 13.78 4.74
N LYS A 91 5.36 12.51 4.96
CA LYS A 91 5.56 11.52 3.89
C LYS A 91 4.27 11.01 3.26
N LEU A 92 3.15 11.14 3.98
CA LEU A 92 1.85 10.66 3.53
C LEU A 92 1.42 11.28 2.18
N PRO A 93 1.44 12.62 2.00
CA PRO A 93 1.11 13.22 0.71
C PRO A 93 2.09 12.86 -0.41
N GLU A 94 3.37 12.65 -0.11
CA GLU A 94 4.35 12.21 -1.12
C GLU A 94 3.98 10.84 -1.71
N LEU A 95 3.57 9.89 -0.85
CA LEU A 95 3.07 8.57 -1.25
C LEU A 95 1.69 8.60 -1.92
N GLU A 96 0.88 9.63 -1.68
CA GLU A 96 -0.42 9.81 -2.36
C GLU A 96 -0.28 10.36 -3.79
N GLU A 97 0.84 11.02 -4.10
CA GLU A 97 1.15 11.59 -5.41
C GLU A 97 1.94 10.64 -6.33
N GLU A 98 2.51 9.56 -5.79
CA GLU A 98 3.27 8.52 -6.50
C GLU A 98 2.39 7.48 -7.22
#